data_AF-A0A1G2D383-F1
#
_entry.id   AF-A0A1G2D383-F1
#
_cell.length_a   1.000
_cell.length_b   1.000
_cell.length_c   1.000
_cell.angle_alpha   90.00
_cell.angle_beta   90.00
_cell.angle_gamma   90.00
#
_symmetry.space_group_name_H-M   'P 1'
#
loop_
_entity.id
_entity.type
_entity.pdbx_description
1 polymer ?
#
loop_
_entity_poly.entity_id
_entity_poly.type
_entity_poly.pdbx_seq_one_letter_code
_entity_poly.pdbx_strand_id
1 'polypeptide(L)'
;MELFAVFQWDLLLRLTFAVFLGLLVGAERSRVGKRAGMRTYGLVSLGAALFVVIAGVVAEQYANTFVFDPLRVASQVVVGIGFLGAGVIFVQRQMLTGLTTAAGLWVVAAIGVACGYGLYVIAAYVTFLTLVIFEVLWYVEERFIKTARTDIEEEFIESARRPRYHEDKDSV
;
A
#
# COMPACT_ATOMS: atom_id res chain seq x y z
N MET A 1 -5.87 -6.94 39.38
CA MET A 1 -6.59 -6.01 38.48
C MET A 1 -5.63 -5.17 37.64
N GLU A 2 -4.55 -4.63 38.21
CA GLU A 2 -3.64 -3.73 37.46
C GLU A 2 -2.94 -4.38 36.27
N LEU A 3 -2.43 -5.61 36.39
CA LEU A 3 -1.79 -6.33 35.28
C LEU A 3 -2.72 -6.53 34.07
N PHE A 4 -4.00 -6.83 34.32
CA PHE A 4 -4.99 -6.97 33.26
C PHE A 4 -5.27 -5.63 32.57
N ALA A 5 -5.34 -4.54 33.33
CA ALA A 5 -5.52 -3.21 32.76
C ALA A 5 -4.31 -2.79 31.90
N VAL A 6 -3.09 -2.99 32.40
CA VAL A 6 -1.84 -2.70 31.65
C VAL A 6 -1.78 -3.50 30.35
N PHE A 7 -2.18 -4.78 30.38
CA PHE A 7 -2.26 -5.62 29.19
C PHE A 7 -3.24 -5.06 28.15
N GLN A 8 -4.46 -4.70 28.55
CA GLN A 8 -5.45 -4.12 27.64
C GLN A 8 -4.98 -2.79 27.03
N TRP A 9 -4.30 -1.95 27.81
CA TRP A 9 -3.74 -0.69 27.31
C TRP A 9 -2.66 -0.91 26.24
N ASP A 10 -1.78 -1.89 26.43
CA ASP A 10 -0.76 -2.23 25.43
C ASP A 10 -1.41 -2.69 24.12
N LEU A 11 -2.44 -3.55 24.18
CA LEU A 11 -3.16 -3.99 22.98
C LEU A 11 -3.82 -2.82 22.23
N LEU A 12 -4.46 -1.89 22.95
CA LEU A 12 -5.07 -0.70 22.34
C LEU A 12 -4.01 0.23 21.72
N LEU A 13 -2.85 0.36 22.35
CA LEU A 13 -1.72 1.12 21.80
C LEU A 13 -1.21 0.51 20.51
N ARG A 14 -1.07 -0.82 20.42
CA ARG A 14 -0.68 -1.52 19.18
C ARG A 14 -1.61 -1.20 18.02
N LEU A 15 -2.92 -1.25 18.26
CA LEU A 15 -3.93 -0.97 17.23
C LEU A 15 -3.94 0.51 16.83
N THR A 16 -3.83 1.41 17.81
CA THR A 16 -3.83 2.86 17.55
C THR A 16 -2.58 3.26 16.78
N PHE A 17 -1.42 2.72 17.12
CA PHE A 17 -0.17 2.97 16.40
C PHE A 17 -0.22 2.40 14.98
N ALA A 18 -0.78 1.20 14.79
CA ALA A 18 -1.01 0.63 13.45
C ALA A 18 -1.88 1.53 12.57
N VAL A 19 -3.00 2.04 13.12
CA VAL A 19 -3.88 2.99 12.42
C VAL A 19 -3.12 4.26 12.07
N PHE A 20 -2.39 4.83 13.02
CA PHE A 20 -1.64 6.07 12.80
C PHE A 20 -0.64 5.92 11.65
N LEU A 21 0.20 4.89 11.66
CA LEU A 21 1.17 4.64 10.59
C LEU A 21 0.49 4.35 9.25
N GLY A 22 -0.58 3.56 9.24
CA GLY A 22 -1.35 3.29 8.04
C GLY A 22 -1.99 4.54 7.44
N LEU A 23 -2.50 5.44 8.28
CA LEU A 23 -3.03 6.73 7.85
C LEU A 23 -1.95 7.65 7.28
N LEU A 24 -0.73 7.64 7.82
CA LEU A 24 0.39 8.42 7.27
C LEU A 24 0.72 7.98 5.84
N VAL A 25 0.84 6.68 5.59
CA VAL A 25 1.09 6.16 4.23
C VAL A 25 -0.09 6.50 3.32
N GLY A 26 -1.33 6.29 3.78
CA GLY A 26 -2.52 6.62 3.01
C GLY A 26 -2.70 8.12 2.75
N ALA A 27 -2.15 9.00 3.60
CA ALA A 27 -2.18 10.45 3.42
C ALA A 27 -1.39 10.86 2.18
N GLU A 28 -0.19 10.31 2.01
CA GLU A 28 0.63 10.52 0.81
C GLU A 28 -0.13 10.02 -0.43
N ARG A 29 -0.69 8.80 -0.40
CA ARG A 29 -1.48 8.28 -1.52
C ARG A 29 -2.65 9.18 -1.91
N SER A 30 -3.37 9.69 -0.91
CA SER A 30 -4.51 10.60 -1.12
C SER A 30 -4.09 11.95 -1.69
N ARG A 31 -2.97 12.53 -1.24
CA ARG A 31 -2.44 13.80 -1.75
C ARG A 31 -2.09 13.72 -3.23
N VAL A 32 -1.55 12.59 -3.65
CA VAL A 32 -1.12 12.33 -5.03
C VAL A 32 -2.28 11.84 -5.93
N GLY A 33 -3.52 11.89 -5.44
CA GLY A 33 -4.72 11.60 -6.23
C GLY A 33 -4.93 10.12 -6.57
N LYS A 34 -4.31 9.21 -5.82
CA LYS A 34 -4.44 7.76 -6.05
C LYS A 34 -5.77 7.26 -5.46
N ARG A 35 -6.36 6.23 -6.09
CA ARG A 35 -7.72 5.75 -5.76
C ARG A 35 -7.85 5.14 -4.37
N ALA A 36 -6.85 4.37 -3.91
CA ALA A 36 -6.81 3.90 -2.53
C ALA A 36 -6.06 4.93 -1.68
N GLY A 37 -6.75 5.46 -0.67
CA GLY A 37 -6.26 6.57 0.15
C GLY A 37 -6.22 6.23 1.64
N MET A 38 -6.23 7.27 2.48
CA MET A 38 -6.17 7.17 3.95
C MET A 38 -7.06 6.08 4.55
N ARG A 39 -8.35 6.02 4.17
CA ARG A 39 -9.32 5.05 4.72
C ARG A 39 -8.90 3.61 4.43
N THR A 40 -8.47 3.33 3.21
CA THR A 40 -8.07 1.98 2.79
C THR A 40 -6.81 1.53 3.53
N TYR A 41 -5.76 2.36 3.54
CA TYR A 41 -4.49 2.01 4.17
C TYR A 41 -4.61 1.89 5.70
N GLY A 42 -5.39 2.78 6.33
CA GLY A 42 -5.68 2.71 7.77
C GLY A 42 -6.42 1.43 8.16
N LEU A 43 -7.47 1.06 7.42
CA LEU A 43 -8.25 -0.16 7.69
C LEU A 43 -7.44 -1.44 7.46
N VAL A 44 -6.61 -1.49 6.42
CA VAL A 44 -5.74 -2.64 6.14
C VAL A 44 -4.70 -2.82 7.26
N SER A 45 -4.04 -1.74 7.67
CA SER A 45 -3.06 -1.78 8.78
C SER A 45 -3.73 -2.20 10.09
N LEU A 46 -4.90 -1.64 10.40
CA LEU A 46 -5.68 -1.99 11.60
C LEU A 46 -6.09 -3.46 11.61
N GLY A 47 -6.68 -3.95 10.52
CA GLY A 47 -7.13 -5.35 10.42
C GLY A 47 -5.97 -6.34 10.56
N ALA A 48 -4.84 -6.05 9.92
CA ALA A 48 -3.62 -6.84 10.06
C ALA A 48 -3.11 -6.88 11.51
N ALA A 49 -3.03 -5.72 12.18
CA ALA A 49 -2.63 -5.64 13.58
C ALA A 49 -3.60 -6.40 14.50
N LEU A 50 -4.91 -6.26 14.26
CA LEU A 50 -5.96 -6.93 15.03
C LEU A 50 -5.85 -8.44 14.95
N PHE A 51 -5.64 -9.01 13.77
CA PHE A 51 -5.47 -10.47 13.63
C PHE A 51 -4.27 -10.99 14.42
N VAL A 52 -3.16 -10.25 14.43
CA VAL A 52 -1.96 -10.62 15.19
C VAL A 52 -2.20 -10.48 16.70
N VAL A 53 -2.86 -9.42 17.14
CA VAL A 53 -3.23 -9.23 18.56
C VAL A 53 -4.13 -10.38 19.03
N ILE A 54 -5.18 -10.72 18.27
CA ILE A 54 -6.07 -11.84 18.59
C ILE A 54 -5.26 -13.15 18.68
N ALA A 55 -4.36 -13.39 17.72
CA ALA A 55 -3.51 -14.58 17.71
C ALA A 55 -2.62 -14.66 18.95
N GLY A 56 -2.03 -13.55 19.38
CA GLY A 56 -1.21 -13.48 20.60
C GLY A 56 -2.02 -13.78 21.87
N VAL A 57 -3.19 -13.16 22.02
CA VAL A 57 -4.09 -13.38 23.17
C VAL A 57 -4.52 -14.84 23.26
N VAL A 58 -4.94 -15.43 22.14
CA VAL A 58 -5.35 -16.84 22.08
C VAL A 58 -4.17 -17.77 22.39
N ALA A 59 -2.98 -17.49 21.85
CA ALA A 59 -1.79 -18.29 22.12
C ALA A 59 -1.44 -18.32 23.61
N GLU A 60 -1.49 -17.16 24.28
CA GLU A 60 -1.22 -17.05 25.71
C GLU A 60 -2.28 -17.77 26.55
N GLN A 61 -3.56 -17.60 26.21
CA GLN A 61 -4.67 -18.22 26.94
C GLN A 61 -4.65 -19.76 26.86
N TYR A 62 -4.19 -20.34 25.75
CA TYR A 62 -4.22 -21.78 25.49
C TYR A 62 -2.84 -22.44 25.47
N ALA A 63 -1.79 -21.75 25.93
CA ALA A 63 -0.39 -22.19 25.86
C ALA A 63 -0.15 -23.60 26.44
N ASN A 64 -0.96 -24.04 27.42
CA ASN A 64 -0.83 -25.34 28.08
C ASN A 64 -1.76 -26.42 27.53
N THR A 65 -2.66 -26.09 26.60
CA THR A 65 -3.70 -27.02 26.12
C THR A 65 -3.39 -27.51 24.71
N PHE A 66 -2.93 -26.62 23.83
CA PHE A 66 -2.59 -26.95 22.44
C PHE A 66 -1.40 -26.12 21.96
N VAL A 67 -0.63 -26.67 21.02
CA VAL A 67 0.41 -25.91 20.32
C VAL A 67 -0.26 -24.98 19.32
N PHE A 68 -0.30 -23.68 19.64
CA PHE A 68 -0.78 -22.63 18.74
C PHE A 68 0.41 -21.84 18.19
N ASP A 69 0.45 -21.63 16.88
CA ASP A 69 1.49 -20.85 16.21
C ASP A 69 0.93 -19.48 15.73
N PRO A 70 1.22 -18.38 16.45
CA PRO A 70 0.80 -17.03 16.05
C PRO A 70 1.37 -16.59 14.69
N LEU A 71 2.52 -17.11 14.26
CA LEU A 71 3.15 -16.74 12.98
C LEU A 71 2.32 -17.25 11.79
N ARG A 72 1.53 -18.31 12.00
CA ARG A 72 0.59 -18.80 10.98
C ARG A 72 -0.46 -17.74 10.65
N VAL A 73 -0.95 -16.99 11.64
CA VAL A 73 -1.93 -15.92 11.42
C VAL A 73 -1.32 -14.78 10.61
N ALA A 74 -0.10 -14.35 10.95
CA ALA A 74 0.64 -13.36 10.15
C ALA A 74 0.84 -13.84 8.69
N SER A 75 1.16 -15.12 8.49
CA SER A 75 1.27 -15.71 7.15
C SER A 75 -0.05 -15.65 6.38
N GLN A 76 -1.19 -15.86 7.04
CA GLN A 76 -2.51 -15.72 6.40
C GLN A 76 -2.85 -14.27 6.05
N VAL A 77 -2.37 -13.28 6.82
CA VAL A 77 -2.51 -11.86 6.45
C VAL A 77 -1.78 -11.58 5.13
N VAL A 78 -0.57 -12.12 4.95
CA VAL A 78 0.21 -11.98 3.69
C VAL A 78 -0.54 -12.59 2.49
N VAL A 79 -1.19 -13.75 2.68
CA VAL A 79 -2.00 -14.37 1.63
C VAL A 79 -3.25 -13.53 1.33
N GLY A 80 -3.97 -13.08 2.38
CA GLY A 80 -5.20 -12.30 2.23
C GLY A 80 -4.98 -10.97 1.52
N ILE A 81 -3.88 -10.27 1.81
CA ILE A 81 -3.56 -9.01 1.14
C ILE A 81 -3.21 -9.22 -0.35
N GLY A 82 -2.70 -10.39 -0.72
CA GLY A 82 -2.47 -10.77 -2.12
C GLY A 82 -3.76 -10.77 -2.94
N PHE A 83 -4.87 -11.27 -2.36
CA PHE A 83 -6.19 -11.23 -3.00
C PHE A 83 -6.71 -9.79 -3.18
N LEU A 84 -6.58 -8.94 -2.15
CA LEU A 84 -6.96 -7.52 -2.24
C LEU A 84 -6.10 -6.79 -3.28
N GLY A 85 -4.80 -7.08 -3.35
CA GLY A 85 -3.88 -6.53 -4.34
C GLY A 85 -4.29 -6.89 -5.77
N ALA A 86 -4.61 -8.16 -6.03
CA ALA A 86 -5.15 -8.59 -7.32
C ALA A 86 -6.46 -7.86 -7.65
N GLY A 87 -7.38 -7.75 -6.70
CA GLY A 87 -8.63 -6.99 -6.88
C GLY A 87 -8.39 -5.52 -7.24
N VAL A 88 -7.43 -4.86 -6.58
CA VAL A 88 -7.05 -3.48 -6.88
C VAL A 88 -6.47 -3.33 -8.29
N ILE A 89 -5.66 -4.29 -8.75
CA ILE A 89 -5.10 -4.28 -10.10
C ILE A 89 -6.22 -4.44 -11.15
N PHE A 90 -7.13 -5.39 -10.95
CA PHE A 90 -8.24 -5.63 -11.89
C PHE A 90 -9.27 -4.48 -11.94
N VAL A 91 -9.56 -3.84 -10.81
CA VAL A 91 -10.54 -2.74 -10.74
C VAL A 91 -9.96 -1.42 -11.29
N GLN A 92 -8.64 -1.27 -11.29
CA GLN A 92 -8.00 -0.09 -11.85
C GLN A 92 -7.84 -0.20 -13.37
N ARG A 93 -8.41 0.77 -14.10
CA ARG A 93 -8.26 0.87 -15.57
C ARG A 93 -6.82 1.14 -16.02
N GLN A 94 -5.96 1.62 -15.12
CA GLN A 94 -4.54 1.85 -15.36
C GLN A 94 -3.73 0.83 -14.57
N MET A 95 -3.22 -0.20 -15.26
CA MET A 95 -2.51 -1.32 -14.65
C MET A 95 -1.29 -0.88 -13.83
N LEU A 96 -0.52 0.10 -14.32
CA LEU A 96 0.68 0.63 -13.63
C LEU A 96 0.35 1.24 -12.26
N THR A 97 -0.71 2.05 -12.19
CA THR A 97 -1.21 2.65 -10.94
C THR A 97 -1.77 1.58 -10.00
N GLY A 98 -2.39 0.54 -10.56
CA GLY A 98 -2.90 -0.62 -9.82
C GLY A 98 -1.80 -1.39 -9.10
N LEU A 99 -0.68 -1.63 -9.78
CA LEU A 99 0.47 -2.36 -9.24
C LEU A 99 1.10 -1.65 -8.04
N THR A 100 1.38 -0.34 -8.14
CA THR A 100 1.94 0.44 -7.02
C THR A 100 0.96 0.56 -5.85
N THR A 101 -0.34 0.66 -6.15
CA THR A 101 -1.36 0.65 -5.09
C THR A 101 -1.40 -0.69 -4.36
N ALA A 102 -1.36 -1.80 -5.10
CA ALA A 102 -1.33 -3.15 -4.53
C ALA A 102 -0.08 -3.36 -3.66
N ALA A 103 1.10 -2.95 -4.15
CA ALA A 103 2.35 -3.02 -3.38
C ALA A 103 2.28 -2.17 -2.10
N GLY A 104 1.70 -0.97 -2.16
CA GLY A 104 1.52 -0.13 -0.97
C GLY A 104 0.60 -0.76 0.08
N LEU A 105 -0.50 -1.37 -0.34
CA LEU A 105 -1.39 -2.10 0.56
C LEU A 105 -0.70 -3.33 1.18
N TRP A 106 0.15 -4.02 0.41
CA TRP A 106 0.95 -5.14 0.89
C TRP A 106 1.91 -4.71 2.01
N VAL A 107 2.65 -3.62 1.80
CA VAL A 107 3.58 -3.08 2.80
C VAL A 107 2.83 -2.57 4.04
N VAL A 108 1.69 -1.89 3.87
CA VAL A 108 0.93 -1.36 5.02
C VAL A 108 0.32 -2.48 5.86
N ALA A 109 -0.06 -3.61 5.26
CA ALA A 109 -0.47 -4.79 6.01
C ALA A 109 0.69 -5.33 6.85
N ALA A 110 1.91 -5.38 6.30
CA ALA A 110 3.10 -5.79 7.06
C ALA A 110 3.44 -4.82 8.21
N ILE A 111 3.27 -3.51 8.01
CA ILE A 111 3.38 -2.49 9.07
C ILE A 111 2.36 -2.78 10.19
N GLY A 112 1.11 -3.08 9.83
CA GLY A 112 0.07 -3.48 10.78
C GLY A 112 0.44 -4.75 11.56
N VAL A 113 0.92 -5.79 10.88
CA VAL A 113 1.43 -7.03 11.51
C VAL A 113 2.54 -6.72 12.51
N ALA A 114 3.52 -5.90 12.12
CA ALA A 114 4.62 -5.50 13.01
C ALA A 114 4.10 -4.76 14.26
N CYS A 115 3.14 -3.85 14.10
CA CYS A 115 2.48 -3.18 15.23
C CYS A 115 1.73 -4.17 16.12
N GLY A 116 1.02 -5.15 15.54
CA GLY A 116 0.32 -6.19 16.30
C GLY A 116 1.25 -7.04 17.16
N TYR A 117 2.49 -7.27 16.72
CA TYR A 117 3.53 -7.92 17.52
C TYR A 117 4.25 -6.98 18.51
N GLY A 118 3.92 -5.68 18.52
CA GLY A 118 4.59 -4.68 19.37
C GLY A 118 5.95 -4.19 18.83
N LEU A 119 6.27 -4.49 17.56
CA LEU A 119 7.53 -4.11 16.90
C LEU A 119 7.49 -2.66 16.39
N TYR A 120 7.25 -1.70 17.29
CA TYR A 120 6.99 -0.30 16.95
C TYR A 120 8.12 0.38 16.18
N VAL A 121 9.38 0.12 16.55
CA VAL A 121 10.56 0.71 15.89
C VAL A 121 10.65 0.25 14.44
N ILE A 122 10.45 -1.05 14.19
CA ILE A 122 10.46 -1.63 12.85
C ILE A 122 9.30 -1.05 12.04
N ALA A 123 8.10 -1.00 12.62
CA ALA A 123 6.91 -0.46 11.95
C ALA A 123 7.11 1.02 11.55
N ALA A 124 7.65 1.85 12.44
CA ALA A 124 7.94 3.25 12.18
C ALA A 124 9.02 3.42 11.10
N TYR A 125 10.10 2.65 11.17
CA TYR A 125 11.19 2.70 10.19
C TYR A 125 10.72 2.28 8.79
N VAL A 126 9.96 1.18 8.67
CA VAL A 126 9.40 0.73 7.40
C VAL A 126 8.39 1.75 6.86
N THR A 127 7.58 2.37 7.72
CA THR A 127 6.68 3.47 7.32
C THR A 127 7.46 4.63 6.73
N PHE A 128 8.55 5.06 7.38
CA PHE A 128 9.43 6.11 6.87
C PHE A 128 10.00 5.75 5.49
N LEU A 129 10.57 4.54 5.33
CA LEU A 129 11.10 4.10 4.03
C LEU A 129 10.02 4.05 2.95
N THR A 130 8.80 3.61 3.29
CA THR A 130 7.67 3.56 2.37
C THR A 130 7.31 4.96 1.87
N LEU A 131 7.26 5.94 2.77
CA LEU A 131 7.00 7.34 2.41
C LEU A 131 8.13 7.91 1.53
N VAL A 132 9.39 7.63 1.85
CA VAL A 132 10.54 8.05 1.03
C VAL A 132 10.43 7.48 -0.39
N ILE A 133 10.11 6.19 -0.51
CA ILE A 133 9.95 5.54 -1.83
C ILE A 133 8.84 6.21 -2.62
N PHE A 134 7.67 6.45 -2.01
CA PHE A 134 6.56 7.09 -2.72
C PHE A 134 6.85 8.54 -3.12
N GLU A 135 7.46 9.33 -2.24
CA GLU A 135 7.83 10.72 -2.52
C GLU A 135 8.88 10.83 -3.63
N VAL A 136 9.94 10.01 -3.57
CA VAL A 136 11.00 9.99 -4.59
C VAL A 136 10.44 9.54 -5.95
N LEU A 137 9.62 8.49 -5.98
CA LEU A 137 9.01 8.04 -7.24
C LEU A 137 8.08 9.10 -7.82
N TRP A 138 7.30 9.78 -6.99
CA TRP A 138 6.45 10.88 -7.45
C TRP A 138 7.28 11.98 -8.10
N TYR A 139 8.37 12.40 -7.46
CA TYR A 139 9.26 13.42 -8.01
C TYR A 139 9.87 13.03 -9.37
N VAL A 140 10.28 11.76 -9.51
CA VAL A 140 10.81 11.23 -10.78
C VAL A 140 9.73 11.18 -11.86
N GLU A 141 8.52 10.73 -11.51
CA GLU A 141 7.38 10.66 -12.43
C GLU A 141 6.98 12.05 -12.94
N GLU A 142 6.97 13.06 -12.08
CA GLU A 142 6.67 14.44 -12.49
C GLU A 142 7.77 15.08 -13.35
N ARG A 143 9.04 14.80 -13.09
CA ARG A 143 10.15 15.41 -13.85
C ARG A 143 10.46 14.74 -15.18
N PHE A 144 10.30 13.42 -15.30
CA PHE A 144 10.78 12.69 -16.48
C PHE A 144 9.67 12.12 -17.36
N ILE A 145 8.52 11.73 -16.78
CA ILE A 145 7.49 10.98 -17.53
C ILE A 145 6.45 11.91 -18.15
N LYS A 146 6.09 13.03 -17.49
CA LYS A 146 5.16 14.01 -18.08
C LYS A 146 5.75 14.66 -19.33
N THR A 147 7.03 15.05 -19.31
CA THR A 147 7.71 15.68 -20.45
C THR A 147 7.74 14.76 -21.67
N ALA A 148 8.23 13.52 -21.50
CA ALA A 148 8.33 12.58 -22.62
C ALA A 148 6.97 12.20 -23.25
N ARG A 149 5.87 12.19 -22.47
CA ARG A 149 4.53 11.89 -23.02
C ARG A 149 3.93 13.07 -23.77
N THR A 150 4.12 14.29 -23.28
CA THR A 150 3.65 15.50 -23.97
C THR A 150 4.37 15.69 -25.30
N ASP A 151 5.68 15.44 -25.34
CA ASP A 151 6.47 15.55 -26.59
C ASP A 151 5.98 14.58 -27.67
N ILE A 152 5.69 13.32 -27.30
CA ILE A 152 5.16 12.30 -28.24
C ILE A 152 3.73 12.63 -28.70
N GLU A 153 2.88 13.15 -27.80
CA GLU A 153 1.49 13.49 -28.13
C GLU A 153 1.42 14.74 -29.02
N GLU A 154 2.29 15.72 -28.81
CA GLU A 154 2.46 16.86 -29.72
C GLU A 154 3.00 16.43 -31.09
N GLU A 155 4.01 15.56 -31.15
CA GLU A 155 4.55 15.03 -32.40
C GLU A 155 3.49 14.22 -33.17
N PHE A 156 2.69 13.41 -32.47
CA PHE A 156 1.59 12.66 -33.07
C PHE A 156 0.49 13.59 -33.61
N ILE A 157 0.04 14.58 -32.83
CA ILE A 157 -0.96 15.57 -33.27
C ILE A 157 -0.44 16.38 -34.45
N GLU A 158 0.83 16.78 -34.44
CA GLU A 158 1.46 17.52 -35.53
C GLU A 158 1.54 16.66 -36.80
N SER A 159 1.93 15.39 -36.67
CA SER A 159 1.93 14.44 -37.80
C SER A 159 0.54 14.21 -38.37
N ALA A 160 -0.50 14.15 -37.53
CA ALA A 160 -1.90 13.99 -37.94
C ALA A 160 -2.49 15.27 -38.56
N ARG A 161 -1.93 16.44 -38.24
CA ARG A 161 -2.32 17.74 -38.82
C ARG A 161 -1.66 18.04 -40.15
N ARG A 162 -0.55 17.37 -40.52
CA ARG A 162 0.08 17.57 -41.83
C ARG A 162 -0.87 17.07 -42.92
N PRO A 163 -1.39 17.95 -43.81
CA PRO A 163 -2.13 17.48 -44.97
C PRO A 163 -1.17 16.65 -45.82
N ARG A 164 -1.59 15.45 -46.20
CA ARG A 164 -0.87 14.57 -47.10
C ARG A 164 -0.83 15.23 -48.49
N TYR A 165 0.11 16.14 -48.71
CA TYR A 165 0.34 16.77 -50.01
C TYR A 165 1.57 16.12 -50.64
N HIS A 166 1.39 15.69 -51.89
CA HIS A 166 2.33 15.01 -52.79
C HIS A 166 2.41 13.49 -52.69
N GLU A 167 1.42 12.85 -53.31
CA GLU A 167 1.63 11.65 -54.12
C GLU A 167 0.75 11.77 -55.38
N ASP A 168 1.02 12.78 -56.20
CA ASP A 168 0.66 12.75 -57.61
C ASP A 168 1.56 13.73 -58.37
N LYS A 169 1.88 13.39 -59.61
CA LYS A 169 2.92 13.94 -60.51
C LYS A 169 4.26 13.22 -60.40
N ASP A 170 4.29 12.01 -60.95
CA ASP A 170 5.30 11.58 -61.93
C ASP A 170 4.85 10.23 -62.55
N SER A 171 3.76 10.27 -63.33
CA SER A 171 3.45 9.21 -64.30
C SER A 171 2.84 9.86 -65.53
N VAL A 172 3.72 10.47 -66.33
CA VAL A 172 3.50 10.78 -67.75
C VAL A 172 4.33 9.80 -68.56
#